data_AF-A0A8C6WKI2-F1
#
_entry.id   AF-A0A8C6WKI2-F1
#
_cell.length_a   1.000
_cell.length_b   1.000
_cell.length_c   1.000
_cell.angle_alpha   90.00
_cell.angle_beta   90.00
_cell.angle_gamma   90.00
#
_symmetry.space_group_name_H-M   'P 1'
#
loop_
_entity.id
_entity.type
_entity.pdbx_description
1 polymer ?
#
loop_
_entity_poly.entity_id
_entity_poly.type
_entity_poly.pdbx_seq_one_letter_code
_entity_poly.pdbx_strand_id
1 'polypeptide(L)'
;SSCMTALRTRINNLLSDSLRAVLNCGSEHFHFSIFPGSNTGIGKRTAVDLAKRGARVIMACRSRERGERAMEDVKRESGSNNVAFMPLDLASLKSVRNFAESYIKSEQRLDILINNAGLYMEGRTEDGFGLMFGVNHLGHFLLTNLLLQRLKESAPSRVVNVSSVAHNFGHIDFDCLHQHKALGTGNSFRQLMQIYSDSKLCNVLFTHELHKRLQGTGVTCYSLHPGAINSEFDRNMNRVLVLFMKPITSFFFKSPEQGCQTSLHCTLQEALEPLSGRYFSNCTARNVFAKARDDATAKKLWELSESMSGLV
;
A
#
# COMPACT_ATOMS: atom_id res chain seq x y z
N SER A 1 -6.51 -6.84 -33.60
CA SER A 1 -7.06 -7.97 -32.82
C SER A 1 -5.99 -9.02 -32.48
N SER A 2 -5.26 -9.59 -33.46
CA SER A 2 -4.25 -10.66 -33.27
C SER A 2 -3.07 -10.33 -32.32
N CYS A 3 -2.55 -9.09 -32.35
CA CYS A 3 -1.41 -8.68 -31.51
C CYS A 3 -1.73 -8.64 -29.98
N MET A 4 -2.95 -8.28 -29.61
CA MET A 4 -3.37 -8.23 -28.19
C MET A 4 -3.63 -9.61 -27.59
N THR A 5 -4.11 -10.55 -28.41
CA THR A 5 -4.25 -11.96 -28.00
C THR A 5 -2.87 -12.58 -27.78
N ALA A 6 -1.91 -12.31 -28.68
CA ALA A 6 -0.52 -12.76 -28.52
C ALA A 6 0.15 -12.17 -27.26
N LEU A 7 -0.11 -10.90 -26.92
CA LEU A 7 0.40 -10.27 -25.71
C LEU A 7 -0.21 -10.89 -24.44
N ARG A 8 -1.53 -11.18 -24.44
CA ARG A 8 -2.21 -11.90 -23.35
C ARG A 8 -1.65 -13.31 -23.14
N THR A 9 -1.43 -14.05 -24.22
CA THR A 9 -0.84 -15.39 -24.15
C THR A 9 0.60 -15.33 -23.64
N ARG A 10 1.39 -14.34 -24.07
CA ARG A 10 2.78 -14.17 -23.61
C ARG A 10 2.86 -13.77 -22.14
N ILE A 11 1.94 -12.93 -21.65
CA ILE A 11 1.81 -12.59 -20.23
C ILE A 11 1.37 -13.83 -19.42
N ASN A 12 0.41 -14.61 -19.91
CA ASN A 12 -0.03 -15.84 -19.24
C ASN A 12 1.06 -16.92 -19.18
N ASN A 13 1.91 -17.03 -20.22
CA ASN A 13 3.03 -17.97 -20.23
C ASN A 13 4.18 -17.49 -19.33
N LEU A 14 4.47 -16.18 -19.29
CA LEU A 14 5.40 -15.61 -18.31
C LEU A 14 4.90 -15.80 -16.87
N LEU A 15 3.59 -15.71 -16.65
CA LEU A 15 2.95 -16.02 -15.37
C LEU A 15 3.06 -17.51 -15.02
N SER A 16 2.94 -18.44 -15.98
CA SER A 16 3.09 -19.88 -15.72
C SER A 16 4.53 -20.29 -15.38
N ASP A 17 5.52 -19.66 -16.01
CA ASP A 17 6.93 -19.96 -15.76
C ASP A 17 7.42 -19.38 -14.43
N SER A 18 6.97 -18.17 -14.08
CA SER A 18 7.16 -17.61 -12.73
C SER A 18 6.36 -18.34 -11.64
N LEU A 19 5.22 -18.97 -11.99
CA LEU A 19 4.48 -19.89 -11.11
C LEU A 19 5.26 -21.18 -10.78
N ARG A 20 6.09 -21.69 -11.71
CA ARG A 20 6.90 -22.89 -11.49
C ARG A 20 8.16 -22.64 -10.65
N ALA A 21 8.78 -21.46 -10.78
CA ALA A 21 9.95 -21.10 -9.98
C ALA A 21 9.62 -20.94 -8.49
N VAL A 22 8.46 -20.36 -8.17
CA VAL A 22 7.98 -20.15 -6.79
C VAL A 22 7.71 -21.48 -6.04
N LEU A 23 7.42 -22.57 -6.75
CA LEU A 23 7.23 -23.90 -6.15
C LEU A 23 8.55 -24.61 -5.80
N ASN A 24 9.70 -24.15 -6.31
CA ASN A 24 11.00 -24.81 -6.12
C ASN A 24 11.88 -24.16 -5.02
N CYS A 25 11.41 -23.09 -4.38
CA CYS A 25 12.12 -22.47 -3.25
C CYS A 25 11.54 -23.03 -1.94
N GLY A 26 12.20 -24.05 -1.39
CA GLY A 26 11.74 -24.88 -0.26
C GLY A 26 11.67 -24.19 1.11
N SER A 27 10.84 -23.16 1.27
CA SER A 27 10.44 -22.65 2.58
C SER A 27 8.91 -22.66 2.70
N GLU A 28 8.38 -23.59 3.50
CA GLU A 28 6.95 -23.96 3.53
C GLU A 28 5.99 -22.92 4.14
N HIS A 29 6.43 -21.77 4.63
CA HIS A 29 5.52 -20.77 5.21
C HIS A 29 6.03 -19.35 4.99
N PHE A 30 5.35 -18.52 4.21
CA PHE A 30 5.60 -17.07 4.12
C PHE A 30 4.55 -16.30 4.95
N HIS A 31 4.95 -15.32 5.74
CA HIS A 31 4.07 -14.48 6.57
C HIS A 31 3.89 -13.10 5.93
N PHE A 32 2.65 -12.83 5.53
CA PHE A 32 2.22 -11.63 4.84
C PHE A 32 1.21 -10.86 5.68
N SER A 33 1.37 -9.56 5.67
CA SER A 33 0.56 -8.62 6.42
C SER A 33 0.03 -7.56 5.47
N ILE A 34 -1.27 -7.58 5.22
CA ILE A 34 -1.95 -6.68 4.28
C ILE A 34 -2.88 -5.78 5.07
N PHE A 35 -2.57 -4.48 5.08
CA PHE A 35 -3.22 -3.51 5.94
C PHE A 35 -3.73 -2.29 5.14
N PRO A 36 -4.79 -1.62 5.60
CA PRO A 36 -6.21 -1.70 5.21
C PRO A 36 -6.60 -1.62 3.72
N GLY A 37 -7.89 -1.84 3.43
CA GLY A 37 -8.42 -1.95 2.06
C GLY A 37 -8.43 -3.38 1.50
N SER A 38 -8.11 -4.37 2.32
CA SER A 38 -8.18 -5.80 1.99
C SER A 38 -9.60 -6.36 1.90
N ASN A 39 -10.62 -5.58 2.27
CA ASN A 39 -12.02 -6.03 2.24
C ASN A 39 -12.68 -5.85 0.87
N THR A 40 -12.07 -5.08 -0.04
CA THR A 40 -12.60 -4.78 -1.36
C THR A 40 -11.45 -4.60 -2.38
N GLY A 41 -11.75 -4.73 -3.67
CA GLY A 41 -10.83 -4.38 -4.76
C GLY A 41 -9.45 -5.07 -4.69
N ILE A 42 -8.40 -4.25 -4.78
CA ILE A 42 -7.00 -4.68 -4.98
C ILE A 42 -6.44 -5.43 -3.78
N GLY A 43 -6.75 -4.96 -2.56
CA GLY A 43 -6.23 -5.55 -1.34
C GLY A 43 -6.75 -6.97 -1.14
N LYS A 44 -8.06 -7.19 -1.37
CA LYS A 44 -8.67 -8.53 -1.30
C LYS A 44 -8.04 -9.47 -2.31
N ARG A 45 -7.87 -9.01 -3.57
CA ARG A 45 -7.32 -9.87 -4.63
C ARG A 45 -5.85 -10.22 -4.40
N THR A 46 -5.06 -9.27 -3.88
CA THR A 46 -3.69 -9.52 -3.42
C THR A 46 -3.69 -10.59 -2.31
N ALA A 47 -4.59 -10.48 -1.33
CA ALA A 47 -4.72 -11.46 -0.25
C ALA A 47 -5.04 -12.87 -0.75
N VAL A 48 -5.98 -13.00 -1.70
CA VAL A 48 -6.33 -14.29 -2.32
C VAL A 48 -5.13 -14.91 -3.03
N ASP A 49 -4.41 -14.14 -3.86
CA ASP A 49 -3.27 -14.66 -4.62
C ASP A 49 -2.14 -15.13 -3.70
N LEU A 50 -1.85 -14.37 -2.64
CA LEU A 50 -0.86 -14.75 -1.64
C LEU A 50 -1.29 -16.00 -0.86
N ALA A 51 -2.54 -16.05 -0.39
CA ALA A 51 -3.06 -17.20 0.35
C ALA A 51 -3.05 -18.48 -0.51
N LYS A 52 -3.34 -18.37 -1.83
CA LYS A 52 -3.24 -19.49 -2.79
C LYS A 52 -1.82 -20.05 -2.91
N ARG A 53 -0.80 -19.22 -2.66
CA ARG A 53 0.61 -19.59 -2.69
C ARG A 53 1.11 -20.11 -1.34
N GLY A 54 0.21 -20.40 -0.39
CA GLY A 54 0.57 -20.95 0.93
C GLY A 54 0.94 -19.90 1.98
N ALA A 55 0.76 -18.61 1.68
CA ALA A 55 1.01 -17.54 2.63
C ALA A 55 0.13 -17.62 3.89
N ARG A 56 0.72 -17.35 5.05
CA ARG A 56 0.02 -16.87 6.23
C ARG A 56 -0.34 -15.40 6.00
N VAL A 57 -1.61 -15.09 5.78
CA VAL A 57 -2.10 -13.74 5.48
C VAL A 57 -2.83 -13.14 6.69
N ILE A 58 -2.32 -12.01 7.21
CA ILE A 58 -3.04 -11.16 8.16
C ILE A 58 -3.74 -10.05 7.40
N MET A 59 -5.07 -10.09 7.42
CA MET A 59 -5.91 -9.01 6.92
C MET A 59 -6.21 -8.07 8.09
N ALA A 60 -5.81 -6.80 7.98
CA ALA A 60 -6.27 -5.80 8.95
C ALA A 60 -7.07 -4.69 8.32
N CYS A 61 -8.15 -4.34 9.01
CA CYS A 61 -9.03 -3.26 8.64
C CYS A 61 -9.76 -2.75 9.88
N ARG A 62 -10.36 -1.56 9.76
CA ARG A 62 -11.09 -0.91 10.87
C ARG A 62 -12.33 -1.69 11.31
N SER A 63 -13.09 -2.20 10.35
CA SER A 63 -14.42 -2.78 10.60
C SER A 63 -14.30 -4.29 10.79
N ARG A 64 -14.40 -4.75 12.04
CA ARG A 64 -14.38 -6.18 12.39
C ARG A 64 -15.31 -7.01 11.51
N GLU A 65 -16.59 -6.64 11.47
CA GLU A 65 -17.61 -7.38 10.71
C GLU A 65 -17.30 -7.49 9.21
N ARG A 66 -16.82 -6.41 8.57
CA ARG A 66 -16.42 -6.44 7.15
C ARG A 66 -15.09 -7.17 6.94
N GLY A 67 -14.18 -7.08 7.90
CA GLY A 67 -12.88 -7.76 7.89
C GLY A 67 -13.02 -9.27 8.01
N GLU A 68 -13.82 -9.74 8.96
CA GLU A 68 -14.12 -11.16 9.16
C GLU A 68 -14.85 -11.74 7.94
N ARG A 69 -15.82 -11.03 7.36
CA ARG A 69 -16.47 -11.45 6.10
C ARG A 69 -15.47 -11.56 4.95
N ALA A 70 -14.59 -10.56 4.78
CA ALA A 70 -13.59 -10.59 3.73
C ALA A 70 -12.55 -11.70 3.94
N MET A 71 -12.18 -11.98 5.20
CA MET A 71 -11.30 -13.09 5.55
C MET A 71 -11.92 -14.44 5.14
N GLU A 72 -13.19 -14.68 5.47
CA GLU A 72 -13.89 -15.91 5.09
C GLU A 72 -14.02 -16.05 3.56
N ASP A 73 -14.26 -14.95 2.85
CA ASP A 73 -14.22 -14.96 1.39
C ASP A 73 -12.82 -15.31 0.85
N VAL A 74 -11.75 -14.74 1.42
CA VAL A 74 -10.37 -15.04 0.99
C VAL A 74 -10.04 -16.50 1.25
N LYS A 75 -10.43 -17.06 2.40
CA LYS A 75 -10.26 -18.50 2.68
C LYS A 75 -10.98 -19.36 1.64
N ARG A 76 -12.25 -19.05 1.36
CA ARG A 76 -13.05 -19.76 0.36
C ARG A 76 -12.47 -19.67 -1.05
N GLU A 77 -12.06 -18.49 -1.48
CA GLU A 77 -11.53 -18.25 -2.83
C GLU A 77 -10.10 -18.81 -3.03
N SER A 78 -9.30 -18.85 -1.96
CA SER A 78 -7.92 -19.34 -2.00
C SER A 78 -7.80 -20.84 -1.72
N GLY A 79 -8.76 -21.44 -1.01
CA GLY A 79 -8.65 -22.79 -0.48
C GLY A 79 -7.68 -22.91 0.71
N SER A 80 -7.20 -21.79 1.25
CA SER A 80 -6.24 -21.76 2.36
C SER A 80 -6.90 -21.32 3.66
N ASN A 81 -6.63 -22.05 4.74
CA ASN A 81 -7.05 -21.68 6.10
C ASN A 81 -6.06 -20.75 6.80
N ASN A 82 -4.91 -20.45 6.18
CA ASN A 82 -3.84 -19.63 6.78
C ASN A 82 -4.13 -18.12 6.68
N VAL A 83 -5.39 -17.72 6.80
CA VAL A 83 -5.84 -16.32 6.72
C VAL A 83 -6.46 -15.94 8.05
N ALA A 84 -6.01 -14.83 8.65
CA ALA A 84 -6.57 -14.31 9.89
C ALA A 84 -6.92 -12.83 9.77
N PHE A 85 -7.85 -12.41 10.61
CA PHE A 85 -8.25 -11.03 10.75
C PHE A 85 -7.64 -10.45 12.04
N MET A 86 -7.15 -9.21 11.95
CA MET A 86 -6.75 -8.41 13.10
C MET A 86 -7.28 -6.98 12.92
N PRO A 87 -7.85 -6.33 13.95
CA PRO A 87 -8.41 -4.99 13.80
C PRO A 87 -7.31 -3.92 13.71
N LEU A 88 -7.43 -3.02 12.73
CA LEU A 88 -6.52 -1.88 12.56
C LEU A 88 -7.27 -0.68 11.97
N ASP A 89 -7.31 0.41 12.73
CA ASP A 89 -7.68 1.72 12.23
C ASP A 89 -6.44 2.62 12.07
N LEU A 90 -6.10 2.97 10.83
CA LEU A 90 -4.99 3.90 10.56
C LEU A 90 -5.33 5.35 10.90
N ALA A 91 -6.60 5.68 11.14
CA ALA A 91 -7.00 6.99 11.63
C ALA A 91 -6.83 7.13 13.17
N SER A 92 -6.16 6.16 13.81
CA SER A 92 -5.91 6.08 15.25
C SER A 92 -4.48 5.60 15.51
N LEU A 93 -3.60 6.47 16.00
CA LEU A 93 -2.24 6.07 16.34
C LEU A 93 -2.23 5.04 17.48
N LYS A 94 -3.20 5.12 18.41
CA LYS A 94 -3.41 4.10 19.44
C LYS A 94 -3.78 2.74 18.84
N SER A 95 -4.69 2.69 17.86
CA SER A 95 -5.04 1.46 17.17
C SER A 95 -3.84 0.88 16.43
N VAL A 96 -3.00 1.71 15.82
CA VAL A 96 -1.78 1.26 15.12
C VAL A 96 -0.80 0.59 16.08
N ARG A 97 -0.60 1.18 17.28
CA ARG A 97 0.25 0.59 18.33
C ARG A 97 -0.30 -0.74 18.84
N ASN A 98 -1.59 -0.76 19.20
CA ASN A 98 -2.26 -1.98 19.66
C ASN A 98 -2.18 -3.11 18.62
N PHE A 99 -2.34 -2.77 17.34
CA PHE A 99 -2.18 -3.72 16.24
C PHE A 99 -0.76 -4.28 16.19
N ALA A 100 0.26 -3.41 16.18
CA ALA A 100 1.65 -3.82 16.10
C ALA A 100 2.05 -4.71 17.29
N GLU A 101 1.64 -4.36 18.51
CA GLU A 101 1.84 -5.19 19.70
C GLU A 101 1.17 -6.56 19.58
N SER A 102 -0.08 -6.59 19.13
CA SER A 102 -0.83 -7.84 18.94
C SER A 102 -0.15 -8.72 17.89
N TYR A 103 0.32 -8.12 16.79
CA TYR A 103 1.04 -8.81 15.74
C TYR A 103 2.37 -9.41 16.25
N ILE A 104 3.18 -8.61 16.94
CA ILE A 104 4.48 -9.05 17.48
C ILE A 104 4.30 -10.20 18.47
N LYS A 105 3.23 -10.18 19.28
CA LYS A 105 2.91 -11.24 20.26
C LYS A 105 2.42 -12.53 19.61
N SER A 106 1.67 -12.45 18.50
CA SER A 106 0.94 -13.59 17.93
C SER A 106 1.62 -14.23 16.73
N GLU A 107 2.32 -13.44 15.91
CA GLU A 107 3.04 -13.92 14.73
C GLU A 107 4.53 -13.98 15.08
N GLN A 108 5.29 -14.90 14.48
CA GLN A 108 6.74 -15.03 14.73
C GLN A 108 7.59 -14.34 13.66
N ARG A 109 7.01 -14.06 12.49
CA ARG A 109 7.73 -13.60 11.30
C ARG A 109 6.89 -12.59 10.52
N LEU A 110 7.54 -11.68 9.81
CA LEU A 110 6.94 -10.73 8.88
C LEU A 110 7.83 -10.60 7.65
N ASP A 111 7.54 -11.38 6.62
CA ASP A 111 8.33 -11.31 5.38
C ASP A 111 7.89 -10.13 4.54
N ILE A 112 6.59 -9.81 4.54
CA ILE A 112 6.03 -8.81 3.63
C ILE A 112 4.98 -7.96 4.33
N LEU A 113 5.24 -6.66 4.36
CA LEU A 113 4.30 -5.62 4.80
C LEU A 113 3.77 -4.84 3.60
N ILE A 114 2.46 -4.89 3.36
CA ILE A 114 1.80 -4.12 2.29
C ILE A 114 0.97 -3.00 2.90
N ASN A 115 1.48 -1.78 2.80
CA ASN A 115 0.79 -0.53 3.14
C ASN A 115 -0.14 -0.14 1.98
N ASN A 116 -1.28 -0.84 1.88
CA ASN A 116 -2.21 -0.71 0.77
C ASN A 116 -3.27 0.37 1.00
N ALA A 117 -3.62 0.66 2.25
CA ALA A 117 -4.76 1.52 2.53
C ALA A 117 -4.64 2.91 1.93
N GLY A 118 -5.77 3.41 1.47
CA GLY A 118 -5.86 4.78 1.05
C GLY A 118 -7.31 5.21 1.02
N LEU A 119 -7.54 6.47 1.33
CA LEU A 119 -8.83 7.11 1.16
C LEU A 119 -8.68 8.47 0.49
N TYR A 120 -9.79 8.90 -0.09
CA TYR A 120 -10.02 10.23 -0.63
C TYR A 120 -11.26 10.79 0.06
N MET A 121 -11.06 11.43 1.21
CA MET A 121 -12.14 11.92 2.05
C MET A 121 -11.61 13.07 2.90
N GLU A 122 -12.41 14.12 3.04
CA GLU A 122 -12.14 15.20 3.98
C GLU A 122 -12.39 14.76 5.42
N GLY A 123 -11.87 15.52 6.38
CA GLY A 123 -12.08 15.27 7.81
C GLY A 123 -10.77 15.19 8.57
N ARG A 124 -10.86 14.70 9.81
CA ARG A 124 -9.72 14.53 10.72
C ARG A 124 -9.68 13.13 11.32
N THR A 125 -8.48 12.68 11.67
CA THR A 125 -8.27 11.49 12.51
C THR A 125 -8.65 11.76 13.97
N GLU A 126 -8.73 10.72 14.79
CA GLU A 126 -8.96 10.91 16.24
C GLU A 126 -7.81 11.68 16.91
N ASP A 127 -6.59 11.53 16.39
CA ASP A 127 -5.40 12.24 16.86
C ASP A 127 -5.29 13.69 16.31
N GLY A 128 -6.30 14.16 15.57
CA GLY A 128 -6.40 15.53 15.08
C GLY A 128 -5.64 15.85 13.79
N PHE A 129 -5.11 14.86 13.08
CA PHE A 129 -4.47 15.04 11.78
C PHE A 129 -5.51 15.15 10.66
N GLY A 130 -5.19 15.84 9.56
CA GLY A 130 -6.01 15.78 8.35
C GLY A 130 -6.15 14.33 7.87
N LEU A 131 -7.38 13.88 7.59
CA LEU A 131 -7.70 12.45 7.44
C LEU A 131 -6.87 11.76 6.36
N MET A 132 -6.67 12.38 5.20
CA MET A 132 -5.84 11.82 4.13
C MET A 132 -4.36 11.71 4.52
N PHE A 133 -3.80 12.68 5.24
CA PHE A 133 -2.43 12.62 5.75
C PHE A 133 -2.28 11.53 6.81
N GLY A 134 -3.18 11.53 7.78
CA GLY A 134 -3.21 10.58 8.89
C GLY A 134 -3.33 9.13 8.41
N VAL A 135 -4.30 8.84 7.53
CA VAL A 135 -4.55 7.48 7.07
C VAL A 135 -3.57 7.04 5.97
N ASN A 136 -3.35 7.84 4.93
CA ASN A 136 -2.61 7.36 3.76
C ASN A 136 -1.10 7.28 4.04
N HIS A 137 -0.58 8.12 4.95
CA HIS A 137 0.84 8.25 5.26
C HIS A 137 1.16 8.00 6.75
N LEU A 138 0.69 8.84 7.68
CA LEU A 138 1.19 8.82 9.08
C LEU A 138 0.94 7.50 9.81
N GLY A 139 -0.24 6.91 9.64
CA GLY A 139 -0.58 5.61 10.22
C GLY A 139 0.29 4.48 9.66
N HIS A 140 0.54 4.47 8.34
CA HIS A 140 1.46 3.51 7.70
C HIS A 140 2.91 3.72 8.11
N PHE A 141 3.33 4.98 8.24
CA PHE A 141 4.65 5.38 8.72
C PHE A 141 4.90 4.81 10.11
N LEU A 142 3.97 5.06 11.04
CA LEU A 142 4.06 4.53 12.41
C LEU A 142 4.07 3.00 12.40
N LEU A 143 3.13 2.37 11.68
CA LEU A 143 3.02 0.92 11.60
C LEU A 143 4.32 0.26 11.11
N THR A 144 4.89 0.80 10.03
CA THR A 144 6.13 0.27 9.44
C THR A 144 7.29 0.37 10.42
N ASN A 145 7.42 1.49 11.13
CA ASN A 145 8.48 1.68 12.11
C ASN A 145 8.31 0.77 13.35
N LEU A 146 7.09 0.58 13.84
CA LEU A 146 6.81 -0.33 14.95
C LEU A 146 7.09 -1.80 14.60
N LEU A 147 6.89 -2.20 13.34
CA LEU A 147 7.15 -3.55 12.86
C LEU A 147 8.55 -3.72 12.24
N LEU A 148 9.37 -2.66 12.24
CA LEU A 148 10.65 -2.63 11.52
C LEU A 148 11.64 -3.67 12.07
N GLN A 149 11.67 -3.84 13.39
CA GLN A 149 12.54 -4.84 14.00
C GLN A 149 12.14 -6.26 13.60
N ARG A 150 10.83 -6.56 13.58
CA ARG A 150 10.33 -7.86 13.13
C ARG A 150 10.62 -8.12 11.64
N LEU A 151 10.52 -7.10 10.80
CA LEU A 151 10.93 -7.19 9.38
C LEU A 151 12.41 -7.55 9.25
N LYS A 152 13.30 -6.93 10.03
CA LYS A 152 14.74 -7.22 10.03
C LYS A 152 15.05 -8.64 10.50
N GLU A 153 14.39 -9.10 11.57
CA GLU A 153 14.50 -10.48 12.07
C GLU A 153 13.98 -11.52 11.05
N SER A 154 13.08 -11.11 10.16
CA SER A 154 12.52 -11.95 9.11
C SER A 154 13.21 -11.76 7.76
N ALA A 155 14.36 -11.08 7.71
CA ALA A 155 15.07 -10.84 6.45
C ALA A 155 15.46 -12.19 5.77
N PRO A 156 15.33 -12.31 4.43
CA PRO A 156 14.95 -11.26 3.49
C PRO A 156 13.44 -10.92 3.56
N SER A 157 13.13 -9.63 3.70
CA SER A 157 11.75 -9.14 3.83
C SER A 157 11.51 -7.86 3.02
N ARG A 158 10.24 -7.50 2.80
CA ARG A 158 9.82 -6.43 1.89
C ARG A 158 8.73 -5.54 2.48
N VAL A 159 8.86 -4.23 2.27
CA VAL A 159 7.81 -3.24 2.52
C VAL A 159 7.28 -2.69 1.19
N VAL A 160 5.98 -2.77 0.96
CA VAL A 160 5.34 -2.28 -0.26
C VAL A 160 4.35 -1.16 0.07
N ASN A 161 4.64 0.04 -0.42
CA ASN A 161 3.85 1.24 -0.19
C ASN A 161 2.99 1.59 -1.41
N VAL A 162 1.66 1.52 -1.27
CA VAL A 162 0.75 1.86 -2.37
C VAL A 162 0.57 3.38 -2.48
N SER A 163 1.06 3.93 -3.58
CA SER A 163 0.91 5.31 -4.01
C SER A 163 -0.06 5.41 -5.20
N SER A 164 0.03 6.44 -6.02
CA SER A 164 -0.82 6.71 -7.18
C SER A 164 -0.07 7.55 -8.21
N VAL A 165 -0.51 7.58 -9.47
CA VAL A 165 -0.03 8.58 -10.45
C VAL A 165 -0.22 10.03 -9.96
N ALA A 166 -1.17 10.25 -9.04
CA ALA A 166 -1.42 11.54 -8.40
C ALA A 166 -0.19 12.13 -7.70
N HIS A 167 0.76 11.31 -7.24
CA HIS A 167 1.98 11.79 -6.59
C HIS A 167 2.79 12.76 -7.47
N ASN A 168 2.68 12.63 -8.80
CA ASN A 168 3.34 13.53 -9.75
C ASN A 168 2.86 14.99 -9.61
N PHE A 169 1.65 15.20 -9.10
CA PHE A 169 1.06 16.52 -8.86
C PHE A 169 1.18 16.98 -7.40
N GLY A 170 1.70 16.14 -6.51
CA GLY A 170 1.83 16.47 -5.09
C GLY A 170 2.91 17.51 -4.80
N HIS A 171 2.75 18.22 -3.69
CA HIS A 171 3.72 19.13 -3.11
C HIS A 171 3.52 19.14 -1.59
N ILE A 172 4.61 19.06 -0.82
CA ILE A 172 4.51 19.06 0.65
C ILE A 172 4.74 20.48 1.15
N ASP A 173 3.65 21.13 1.55
CA ASP A 173 3.70 22.35 2.34
C ASP A 173 3.95 21.99 3.82
N PHE A 174 5.22 22.09 4.23
CA PHE A 174 5.63 21.76 5.60
C PHE A 174 5.12 22.76 6.64
N ASP A 175 4.86 24.01 6.25
CA ASP A 175 4.36 25.03 7.18
C ASP A 175 2.90 24.74 7.49
N CYS A 176 2.09 24.45 6.46
CA CYS A 176 0.73 23.96 6.62
C CYS A 176 0.69 22.67 7.44
N LEU A 177 1.58 21.71 7.15
CA LEU A 177 1.64 20.44 7.87
C LEU A 177 1.98 20.64 9.35
N HIS A 178 2.93 21.51 9.68
CA HIS A 178 3.30 21.83 11.05
C HIS A 178 2.20 22.58 11.80
N GLN A 179 1.64 23.62 11.19
CA GLN A 179 0.64 24.50 11.83
C GLN A 179 -0.73 23.83 11.97
N HIS A 180 -1.18 23.13 10.93
CA HIS A 180 -2.54 22.60 10.86
C HIS A 180 -2.62 21.08 11.02
N LYS A 181 -1.49 20.37 11.12
CA LYS A 181 -1.45 18.90 11.15
C LYS A 181 -2.14 18.26 9.95
N ALA A 182 -2.10 18.92 8.79
CA ALA A 182 -2.76 18.48 7.56
C ALA A 182 -1.95 18.93 6.33
N LEU A 183 -2.06 18.20 5.21
CA LEU A 183 -1.40 18.58 3.95
C LEU A 183 -2.09 19.75 3.23
N GLY A 184 -3.27 20.17 3.71
CA GLY A 184 -4.01 21.31 3.20
C GLY A 184 -5.28 21.52 4.03
N THR A 185 -5.82 22.74 3.97
CA THR A 185 -7.00 23.17 4.76
C THR A 185 -8.24 23.40 3.91
N GLY A 186 -8.11 23.34 2.58
CA GLY A 186 -9.21 23.56 1.64
C GLY A 186 -10.13 22.35 1.48
N ASN A 187 -11.40 22.61 1.15
CA ASN A 187 -12.46 21.61 0.99
C ASN A 187 -13.05 21.56 -0.43
N SER A 188 -12.61 22.43 -1.35
CA SER A 188 -13.04 22.33 -2.75
C SER A 188 -12.51 21.05 -3.40
N PHE A 189 -13.19 20.56 -4.44
CA PHE A 189 -12.75 19.35 -5.16
C PHE A 189 -11.28 19.44 -5.61
N ARG A 190 -10.85 20.58 -6.14
CA ARG A 190 -9.46 20.80 -6.57
C ARG A 190 -8.49 20.71 -5.39
N GLN A 191 -8.82 21.30 -4.25
CA GLN A 191 -7.98 21.27 -3.05
C GLN A 191 -7.91 19.88 -2.44
N LEU A 192 -9.03 19.15 -2.38
CA LEU A 192 -9.04 17.76 -1.91
C LEU A 192 -8.21 16.85 -2.82
N MET A 193 -8.30 17.02 -4.14
CA MET A 193 -7.43 16.33 -5.11
C MET A 193 -5.94 16.66 -4.91
N GLN A 194 -5.62 17.90 -4.56
CA GLN A 194 -4.25 18.29 -4.20
C GLN A 194 -3.80 17.59 -2.92
N ILE A 195 -4.57 17.67 -1.83
CA ILE A 195 -4.28 17.02 -0.54
C ILE A 195 -4.07 15.50 -0.72
N TYR A 196 -4.87 14.86 -1.57
CA TYR A 196 -4.68 13.46 -1.91
C TYR A 196 -3.39 13.21 -2.68
N SER A 197 -3.09 14.04 -3.67
CA SER A 197 -1.84 13.99 -4.45
C SER A 197 -0.62 14.16 -3.54
N ASP A 198 -0.68 15.07 -2.59
CA ASP A 198 0.34 15.31 -1.57
C ASP A 198 0.51 14.08 -0.69
N SER A 199 -0.58 13.46 -0.24
CA SER A 199 -0.52 12.23 0.57
C SER A 199 0.14 11.06 -0.18
N LYS A 200 -0.06 10.99 -1.52
CA LYS A 200 0.55 9.96 -2.36
C LYS A 200 2.00 10.27 -2.69
N LEU A 201 2.39 11.54 -2.71
CA LEU A 201 3.80 11.95 -2.73
C LEU A 201 4.52 11.58 -1.44
N CYS A 202 3.88 11.76 -0.28
CA CYS A 202 4.43 11.31 1.00
C CYS A 202 4.83 9.83 0.98
N ASN A 203 3.99 8.95 0.40
CA ASN A 203 4.31 7.52 0.29
C ASN A 203 5.55 7.21 -0.57
N VAL A 204 5.79 8.00 -1.63
CA VAL A 204 6.99 7.83 -2.49
C VAL A 204 8.23 8.32 -1.76
N LEU A 205 8.17 9.51 -1.14
CA LEU A 205 9.26 10.07 -0.34
C LEU A 205 9.59 9.20 0.88
N PHE A 206 8.57 8.64 1.53
CA PHE A 206 8.73 7.67 2.61
C PHE A 206 9.51 6.45 2.15
N THR A 207 9.19 5.91 0.98
CA THR A 207 9.91 4.76 0.42
C THR A 207 11.36 5.11 0.10
N HIS A 208 11.59 6.29 -0.49
CA HIS A 208 12.94 6.78 -0.80
C HIS A 208 13.82 6.88 0.46
N GLU A 209 13.30 7.50 1.52
CA GLU A 209 14.05 7.61 2.79
C GLU A 209 14.16 6.27 3.53
N LEU A 210 13.09 5.46 3.54
CA LEU A 210 13.10 4.13 4.15
C LEU A 210 14.20 3.25 3.55
N HIS A 211 14.37 3.27 2.22
CA HIS A 211 15.42 2.51 1.54
C HIS A 211 16.82 2.87 2.03
N LYS A 212 17.10 4.15 2.25
CA LYS A 212 18.40 4.61 2.77
C LYS A 212 18.63 4.11 4.19
N ARG A 213 17.57 4.05 5.00
CA ARG A 213 17.62 3.57 6.40
C ARG A 213 17.69 2.04 6.51
N LEU A 214 17.30 1.31 5.47
CA LEU A 214 17.31 -0.15 5.42
C LEU A 214 18.59 -0.75 4.80
N GLN A 215 19.56 0.09 4.41
CA GLN A 215 20.83 -0.41 3.86
C GLN A 215 21.51 -1.38 4.81
N GLY A 216 21.92 -2.54 4.28
CA GLY A 216 22.61 -3.59 5.05
C GLY A 216 21.71 -4.43 5.97
N THR A 217 20.40 -4.17 6.03
CA THR A 217 19.50 -4.93 6.95
C THR A 217 18.83 -6.14 6.30
N GLY A 218 19.02 -6.36 4.99
CA GLY A 218 18.32 -7.40 4.23
C GLY A 218 16.83 -7.14 3.99
N VAL A 219 16.33 -5.96 4.39
CA VAL A 219 14.94 -5.54 4.15
C VAL A 219 14.92 -4.62 2.93
N THR A 220 14.02 -4.87 1.99
CA THR A 220 13.83 -4.01 0.82
C THR A 220 12.50 -3.29 0.87
N CYS A 221 12.36 -2.19 0.14
CA CYS A 221 11.10 -1.46 0.08
C CYS A 221 10.83 -0.90 -1.31
N TYR A 222 9.54 -0.81 -1.66
CA TYR A 222 9.09 -0.36 -2.97
C TYR A 222 7.84 0.49 -2.84
N SER A 223 7.69 1.49 -3.70
CA SER A 223 6.44 2.22 -3.86
C SER A 223 5.84 1.87 -5.22
N LEU A 224 4.51 1.97 -5.34
CA LEU A 224 3.87 1.64 -6.61
C LEU A 224 2.58 2.40 -6.87
N HIS A 225 2.18 2.42 -8.14
CA HIS A 225 0.80 2.69 -8.54
C HIS A 225 0.16 1.41 -9.09
N PRO A 226 -1.00 1.00 -8.56
CA PRO A 226 -1.64 -0.24 -8.96
C PRO A 226 -2.29 -0.17 -10.36
N GLY A 227 -2.50 1.04 -10.89
CA GLY A 227 -3.27 1.30 -12.11
C GLY A 227 -4.51 2.16 -11.81
N ALA A 228 -5.13 2.74 -12.83
CA ALA A 228 -6.47 3.31 -12.70
C ALA A 228 -7.44 2.15 -12.48
N ILE A 229 -7.92 1.98 -11.25
CA ILE A 229 -8.77 0.84 -10.88
C ILE A 229 -10.11 1.40 -10.44
N ASN A 230 -11.18 0.74 -10.87
CA ASN A 230 -12.53 1.02 -10.43
C ASN A 230 -12.73 0.47 -9.01
N SER A 231 -11.89 0.92 -8.07
CA SER A 231 -12.16 0.78 -6.64
C SER A 231 -13.24 1.80 -6.29
N GLU A 232 -14.00 1.58 -5.22
CA GLU A 232 -15.13 2.40 -4.75
C GLU A 232 -14.77 3.87 -4.34
N PHE A 233 -13.79 4.49 -5.00
CA PHE A 233 -13.44 5.93 -4.96
C PHE A 233 -14.65 6.83 -5.21
N ASP A 234 -15.64 6.34 -5.96
CA ASP A 234 -16.82 7.09 -6.36
C ASP A 234 -17.88 7.27 -5.26
N ARG A 235 -17.76 6.61 -4.09
CA ARG A 235 -18.82 6.62 -3.07
C ARG A 235 -19.15 8.00 -2.49
N ASN A 236 -18.19 8.94 -2.54
CA ASN A 236 -18.33 10.29 -2.02
C ASN A 236 -18.28 11.38 -3.10
N MET A 237 -18.26 11.02 -4.38
CA MET A 237 -18.27 11.99 -5.48
C MET A 237 -19.70 12.37 -5.86
N ASN A 238 -19.91 13.64 -6.23
CA ASN A 238 -21.22 14.12 -6.69
C ASN A 238 -21.72 13.25 -7.86
N ARG A 239 -22.94 12.70 -7.74
CA ARG A 239 -23.51 11.72 -8.69
C ARG A 239 -23.52 12.22 -10.14
N VAL A 240 -23.64 13.53 -10.33
CA VAL A 240 -23.63 14.17 -11.66
C VAL A 240 -22.23 14.14 -12.29
N LEU A 241 -21.18 14.38 -11.50
CA LEU A 241 -19.79 14.33 -11.95
C LEU A 241 -19.36 12.89 -12.26
N VAL A 242 -19.80 11.93 -11.45
CA VAL A 242 -19.60 10.48 -11.69
C VAL A 242 -20.27 10.04 -12.99
N LEU A 243 -21.47 10.57 -13.29
CA LEU A 243 -22.21 10.22 -14.51
C LEU A 243 -21.52 10.75 -15.78
N PHE A 244 -20.97 11.96 -15.73
CA PHE A 244 -20.23 12.58 -16.85
C PHE A 244 -18.85 11.95 -17.07
N MET A 245 -18.18 11.53 -16.00
CA MET A 245 -16.84 10.92 -16.10
C MET A 245 -16.90 9.43 -16.46
N LYS A 246 -18.00 8.73 -16.15
CA LYS A 246 -18.18 7.28 -16.34
C LYS A 246 -17.77 6.71 -17.70
N PRO A 247 -18.17 7.26 -18.87
CA PRO A 247 -17.78 6.67 -20.15
C PRO A 247 -16.29 6.84 -20.46
N ILE A 248 -15.67 7.93 -19.97
CA ILE A 248 -14.25 8.21 -20.15
C ILE A 248 -13.41 7.40 -19.16
N THR A 249 -13.87 7.24 -17.92
CA THR A 249 -13.14 6.50 -16.87
C THR A 249 -13.30 4.99 -17.01
N SER A 250 -14.45 4.49 -17.47
CA SER A 250 -14.72 3.05 -17.76
C SER A 250 -13.73 2.43 -18.74
N PHE A 251 -13.20 3.21 -19.70
CA PHE A 251 -12.25 2.71 -20.70
C PHE A 251 -10.80 2.59 -20.19
N PHE A 252 -10.45 3.26 -19.09
CA PHE A 252 -9.13 3.22 -18.46
C PHE A 252 -9.06 2.32 -17.21
N PHE A 253 -10.19 1.78 -16.74
CA PHE A 253 -10.23 1.00 -15.52
C PHE A 253 -9.74 -0.43 -15.71
N LYS A 254 -8.67 -0.76 -15.00
CA LYS A 254 -8.20 -2.13 -14.80
C LYS A 254 -9.13 -2.88 -13.87
N SER A 255 -9.32 -4.18 -14.13
CA SER A 255 -9.98 -5.07 -13.18
C SER A 255 -9.16 -5.17 -11.88
N PRO A 256 -9.76 -5.52 -10.72
CA PRO A 256 -9.00 -5.77 -9.50
C PRO A 256 -7.84 -6.77 -9.68
N GLU A 257 -8.01 -7.78 -10.54
CA GLU A 257 -6.98 -8.76 -10.91
C GLU A 257 -5.81 -8.10 -11.64
N GLN A 258 -6.08 -7.16 -12.53
CA GLN A 258 -5.03 -6.39 -13.22
C GLN A 258 -4.40 -5.34 -12.29
N GLY A 259 -5.18 -4.83 -11.34
CA GLY A 259 -4.78 -3.82 -10.38
C GLY A 259 -3.82 -4.32 -9.31
N CYS A 260 -3.96 -5.57 -8.88
CA CYS A 260 -3.05 -6.16 -7.91
C CYS A 260 -1.70 -6.58 -8.51
N GLN A 261 -1.56 -6.67 -9.84
CA GLN A 261 -0.35 -7.21 -10.47
C GLN A 261 0.92 -6.45 -10.09
N THR A 262 0.86 -5.12 -10.02
CA THR A 262 2.06 -4.35 -9.62
C THR A 262 2.41 -4.58 -8.16
N SER A 263 1.40 -4.71 -7.28
CA SER A 263 1.61 -5.09 -5.88
C SER A 263 2.22 -6.49 -5.77
N LEU A 264 1.63 -7.47 -6.46
CA LEU A 264 2.13 -8.84 -6.50
C LEU A 264 3.56 -8.92 -7.05
N HIS A 265 3.88 -8.14 -8.08
CA HIS A 265 5.23 -8.04 -8.61
C HIS A 265 6.21 -7.49 -7.56
N CYS A 266 5.88 -6.39 -6.89
CA CYS A 266 6.75 -5.84 -5.84
C CYS A 266 6.89 -6.76 -4.62
N THR A 267 5.91 -7.65 -4.38
CA THR A 267 5.97 -8.62 -3.29
C THR A 267 6.69 -9.91 -3.67
N LEU A 268 6.50 -10.43 -4.88
CA LEU A 268 6.86 -11.82 -5.24
C LEU A 268 7.99 -11.92 -6.25
N GLN A 269 8.31 -10.87 -7.00
CA GLN A 269 9.33 -10.95 -8.05
C GLN A 269 10.70 -11.24 -7.44
N GLU A 270 11.38 -12.28 -7.92
CA GLU A 270 12.77 -12.57 -7.57
C GLU A 270 13.73 -11.55 -8.21
N ALA A 271 14.88 -11.34 -7.57
CA ALA A 271 15.93 -10.42 -8.03
C ALA A 271 15.48 -8.95 -8.15
N LEU A 272 14.50 -8.53 -7.35
CA LEU A 272 14.03 -7.15 -7.30
C LEU A 272 14.86 -6.28 -6.34
N GLU A 273 15.67 -6.90 -5.49
CA GLU A 273 16.44 -6.28 -4.41
C GLU A 273 17.30 -5.09 -4.87
N PRO A 274 18.00 -5.13 -6.02
CA PRO A 274 18.76 -3.98 -6.53
C PRO A 274 17.90 -2.75 -6.87
N LEU A 275 16.58 -2.92 -6.97
CA LEU A 275 15.60 -1.87 -7.27
C LEU A 275 14.89 -1.35 -6.02
N SER A 276 15.34 -1.72 -4.81
CA SER A 276 14.80 -1.17 -3.57
C SER A 276 14.84 0.36 -3.58
N GLY A 277 13.83 0.98 -2.97
CA GLY A 277 13.63 2.43 -2.95
C GLY A 277 12.91 2.98 -4.20
N ARG A 278 12.74 2.18 -5.26
CA ARG A 278 12.15 2.65 -6.52
C ARG A 278 10.62 2.61 -6.52
N TYR A 279 10.07 3.35 -7.48
CA TYR A 279 8.66 3.41 -7.78
C TYR A 279 8.29 2.51 -8.97
N PHE A 280 7.19 1.77 -8.85
CA PHE A 280 6.74 0.81 -9.86
C PHE A 280 5.38 1.16 -10.43
N SER A 281 5.21 0.94 -11.73
CA SER A 281 3.91 0.98 -12.39
C SER A 281 3.88 0.02 -13.57
N ASN A 282 2.80 -0.76 -13.67
CA ASN A 282 2.65 -1.83 -14.66
C ASN A 282 3.79 -2.86 -14.55
N CYS A 283 4.12 -3.29 -13.33
CA CYS A 283 5.20 -4.27 -13.06
C CYS A 283 6.57 -3.86 -13.62
N THR A 284 6.85 -2.55 -13.70
CA THR A 284 8.14 -2.04 -14.17
C THR A 284 8.54 -0.86 -13.31
N ALA A 285 9.83 -0.77 -12.97
CA ALA A 285 10.39 0.42 -12.33
C ALA A 285 10.22 1.64 -13.24
N ARG A 286 9.76 2.75 -12.68
CA ARG A 286 9.58 4.02 -13.39
C ARG A 286 10.42 5.10 -12.73
N ASN A 287 10.83 6.06 -13.55
CA ASN A 287 11.42 7.29 -13.05
C ASN A 287 10.32 8.17 -12.44
N VAL A 288 10.61 8.74 -11.28
CA VAL A 288 9.79 9.76 -10.63
C VAL A 288 10.39 11.13 -10.87
N PHE A 289 9.57 12.18 -10.75
CA PHE A 289 10.08 13.55 -10.81
C PHE A 289 11.05 13.85 -9.67
N ALA A 290 11.95 14.83 -9.87
CA ALA A 290 13.01 15.17 -8.92
C ALA A 290 12.48 15.40 -7.50
N LYS A 291 11.34 16.09 -7.36
CA LYS A 291 10.69 16.35 -6.06
C LYS A 291 10.31 15.09 -5.26
N ALA A 292 10.13 13.95 -5.94
CA ALA A 292 9.74 12.68 -5.30
C ALA A 292 10.94 11.82 -4.88
N ARG A 293 12.16 12.29 -5.17
CA ARG A 293 13.44 11.68 -4.78
C ARG A 293 14.40 12.72 -4.18
N ASP A 294 13.85 13.82 -3.68
CA ASP A 294 14.62 14.88 -3.03
C ASP A 294 14.96 14.47 -1.59
N ASP A 295 16.25 14.36 -1.29
CA ASP A 295 16.74 13.87 0.00
C ASP A 295 16.35 14.79 1.16
N ALA A 296 16.39 16.11 0.95
CA ALA A 296 16.06 17.08 1.98
C ALA A 296 14.57 17.00 2.35
N THR A 297 13.69 16.98 1.34
CA THR A 297 12.24 16.83 1.53
C THR A 297 11.91 15.49 2.19
N ALA A 298 12.50 14.39 1.73
CA ALA A 298 12.23 13.06 2.26
C ALA A 298 12.64 12.93 3.74
N LYS A 299 13.83 13.44 4.08
CA LYS A 299 14.33 13.49 5.46
C LYS A 299 13.46 14.37 6.35
N LYS A 300 13.10 15.58 5.90
CA LYS A 300 12.23 16.50 6.65
C LYS A 300 10.84 15.91 6.90
N LEU A 301 10.27 15.22 5.90
CA LEU A 301 9.01 14.49 6.05
C LEU A 301 9.14 13.37 7.09
N TRP A 302 10.24 12.62 7.06
CA TRP A 302 10.49 11.56 8.02
C TRP A 302 10.53 12.10 9.46
N GLU A 303 11.38 13.09 9.74
CA GLU A 303 11.54 13.68 11.08
C GLU A 303 10.22 14.25 11.62
N LEU A 304 9.46 14.96 10.76
CA LEU A 304 8.15 15.47 11.13
C LEU A 304 7.15 14.34 11.42
N SER A 305 7.20 13.25 10.63
CA SER A 305 6.34 12.08 10.84
C SER A 305 6.70 11.33 12.14
N GLU A 306 7.98 11.24 12.50
CA GLU A 306 8.41 10.66 13.78
C GLU A 306 7.87 11.47 14.96
N SER A 307 8.05 12.78 14.93
CA SER A 307 7.54 13.68 15.97
C SER A 307 6.01 13.64 16.06
N MET A 308 5.31 13.72 14.93
CA MET A 308 3.84 13.69 14.91
C MET A 308 3.25 12.36 15.34
N SER A 309 3.94 11.24 15.08
CA SER A 309 3.49 9.91 15.50
C SER A 309 3.89 9.54 16.93
N GLY A 310 4.74 10.35 17.58
CA GLY A 310 5.27 10.11 18.91
C GLY A 310 6.23 8.93 18.95
N LEU A 311 7.09 8.78 17.94
CA LEU A 311 8.22 7.82 17.96
C LEU A 311 9.47 8.42 18.62
N VAL A 312 9.60 9.74 18.59
CA VAL A 312 10.61 10.55 19.27
C VAL A 312 9.97 11.81 19.85
#